data_AF-A0A101UIY6-F1
#
_entry.id   AF-A0A101UIY6-F1
#
_cell.length_a   1.000
_cell.length_b   1.000
_cell.length_c   1.000
_cell.angle_alpha   90.00
_cell.angle_beta   90.00
_cell.angle_gamma   90.00
#
_symmetry.space_group_name_H-M   'P 1'
#
loop_
_entity.id
_entity.type
_entity.pdbx_description
1 polymer ?
#
loop_
_entity_poly.entity_id
_entity_poly.type
_entity_poly.pdbx_seq_one_letter_code
_entity_poly.pdbx_strand_id
1 'polypeptide(L)'
;MLNATVPFRAAALVAAAGVLGVGSHPAGAATSAPAAYDCRYGAVTASDAAGSVVPTAQRAGVALHARIRVHNTENVKLNKATVVFALGNLMKNRGPAPLVKWRVGTGHWHKAALHWKPETNGSLPLWNSAALSVGTIPAKGTLTTEFSVTFPKRSIKAVYYDFLDFYSTGCGTTRLGWYGGNGFEYWPPNGTPGKPA
;
A
#
# COMPACT_ATOMS: atom_id res chain seq x y z
N MET A 1 19.04 -69.74 38.50
CA MET A 1 20.51 -69.92 38.61
C MET A 1 21.17 -68.65 38.10
N LEU A 2 22.04 -68.07 38.95
CA LEU A 2 23.15 -67.11 38.75
C LEU A 2 23.22 -66.18 37.52
N ASN A 3 23.51 -64.91 37.85
CA ASN A 3 24.53 -63.98 37.29
C ASN A 3 24.47 -63.63 35.78
N ALA A 4 24.89 -62.47 35.28
CA ALA A 4 25.88 -61.51 35.77
C ALA A 4 25.68 -60.10 35.16
N THR A 5 26.29 -59.14 35.84
CA THR A 5 26.51 -57.71 35.61
C THR A 5 27.64 -57.36 34.61
N VAL A 6 27.47 -56.23 33.86
CA VAL A 6 28.44 -55.11 33.60
C VAL A 6 29.68 -55.42 32.68
N PRO A 7 30.44 -54.49 31.99
CA PRO A 7 30.56 -53.01 32.07
C PRO A 7 30.66 -52.14 30.78
N PHE A 8 30.50 -50.82 31.02
CA PHE A 8 31.22 -49.61 30.56
C PHE A 8 32.51 -49.71 29.72
N ARG A 9 32.67 -48.74 28.78
CA ARG A 9 33.74 -47.70 28.64
C ARG A 9 33.58 -46.96 27.28
N ALA A 10 33.29 -45.66 27.23
CA ALA A 10 34.20 -44.49 27.33
C ALA A 10 35.16 -44.32 26.13
N ALA A 11 34.97 -43.25 25.33
CA ALA A 11 35.98 -42.60 24.49
C ALA A 11 35.53 -41.13 24.29
N ALA A 12 36.05 -40.18 25.07
CA ALA A 12 37.30 -39.42 24.85
C ALA A 12 37.01 -38.07 24.16
N LEU A 13 36.89 -37.04 25.00
CA LEU A 13 36.96 -35.62 24.65
C LEU A 13 38.32 -35.29 24.03
N VAL A 14 38.32 -34.56 22.92
CA VAL A 14 39.49 -33.77 22.50
C VAL A 14 39.17 -32.30 22.75
N ALA A 15 39.74 -31.78 23.82
CA ALA A 15 39.84 -30.35 24.09
C ALA A 15 41.00 -29.79 23.27
N ALA A 16 40.71 -28.89 22.34
CA ALA A 16 41.73 -28.03 21.74
C ALA A 16 41.66 -26.67 22.44
N ALA A 17 42.60 -26.45 23.36
CA ALA A 17 42.87 -25.15 23.95
C ALA A 17 43.62 -24.28 22.93
N GLY A 18 42.98 -23.21 22.47
CA GLY A 18 43.59 -22.12 21.71
C GLY A 18 43.64 -20.85 22.56
N VAL A 19 44.83 -20.29 22.69
CA VAL A 19 45.23 -19.21 23.59
C VAL A 19 44.69 -17.84 23.15
N LEU A 20 44.12 -17.12 24.13
CA LEU A 20 44.02 -15.67 24.32
C LEU A 20 44.31 -14.76 23.12
N GLY A 21 43.24 -14.22 22.54
CA GLY A 21 43.22 -12.92 21.88
C GLY A 21 42.05 -12.11 22.44
N VAL A 22 42.32 -11.20 23.39
CA VAL A 22 41.32 -10.32 24.00
C VAL A 22 40.97 -9.22 22.98
N GLY A 23 40.11 -9.55 22.04
CA GLY A 23 39.42 -8.59 21.19
C GLY A 23 37.98 -8.50 21.64
N SER A 24 37.70 -7.73 22.68
CA SER A 24 36.34 -7.38 23.13
C SER A 24 35.62 -6.65 22.00
N HIS A 25 35.04 -7.38 21.07
CA HIS A 25 34.07 -6.82 20.15
C HIS A 25 32.80 -6.66 20.98
N PRO A 26 32.34 -5.43 21.26
CA PRO A 26 31.04 -5.27 21.88
C PRO A 26 30.05 -5.95 20.94
N ALA A 27 29.36 -6.97 21.44
CA ALA A 27 28.16 -7.47 20.78
C ALA A 27 27.29 -6.24 20.54
N GLY A 28 27.18 -5.83 19.26
CA GLY A 28 26.38 -4.68 18.89
C GLY A 28 25.02 -4.89 19.49
N ALA A 29 24.63 -4.04 20.44
CA ALA A 29 23.35 -4.12 21.09
C ALA A 29 22.31 -4.29 19.99
N ALA A 30 21.57 -5.40 20.02
CA ALA A 30 20.44 -5.58 19.13
C ALA A 30 19.51 -4.41 19.43
N THR A 31 19.51 -3.42 18.55
CA THR A 31 18.67 -2.24 18.68
C THR A 31 17.26 -2.78 18.66
N SER A 32 16.58 -2.73 19.81
CA SER A 32 15.16 -3.03 19.84
C SER A 32 14.51 -2.14 18.79
N ALA A 33 13.84 -2.77 17.82
CA ALA A 33 13.05 -2.00 16.87
C ALA A 33 12.13 -1.11 17.71
N PRO A 34 12.14 0.22 17.50
CA PRO A 34 11.29 1.11 18.28
C PRO A 34 9.86 0.56 18.21
N ALA A 35 9.24 0.40 19.38
CA ALA A 35 7.88 -0.10 19.47
C ALA A 35 7.01 0.70 18.49
N ALA A 36 6.24 0.00 17.66
CA ALA A 36 5.31 0.65 16.75
C ALA A 36 4.42 1.59 17.58
N TYR A 37 4.30 2.85 17.15
CA TYR A 37 3.37 3.77 17.77
C TYR A 37 1.97 3.20 17.57
N ASP A 38 1.17 3.15 18.63
CA ASP A 38 -0.19 2.59 18.55
C ASP A 38 -1.12 3.60 17.87
N CYS A 39 -1.10 3.59 16.54
CA CYS A 39 -1.93 4.47 15.74
C CYS A 39 -3.36 3.93 15.69
N ARG A 40 -4.32 4.84 15.72
CA ARG A 40 -5.73 4.50 15.63
C ARG A 40 -6.23 4.66 14.20
N TYR A 41 -7.33 3.99 13.90
CA TYR A 41 -8.10 4.34 12.71
C TYR A 41 -8.59 5.79 12.82
N GLY A 42 -8.37 6.59 11.77
CA GLY A 42 -8.55 8.04 11.78
C GLY A 42 -7.26 8.85 11.97
N ALA A 43 -6.11 8.18 12.18
CA ALA A 43 -4.78 8.80 12.19
C ALA A 43 -4.45 9.51 10.87
N VAL A 44 -5.08 9.10 9.77
CA VAL A 44 -4.98 9.76 8.47
C VAL A 44 -6.36 10.12 7.94
N THR A 45 -6.51 11.37 7.51
CA THR A 45 -7.67 11.83 6.72
C THR A 45 -7.20 12.22 5.31
N ALA A 46 -8.08 12.08 4.33
CA ALA A 46 -7.78 12.46 2.95
C ALA A 46 -8.95 13.18 2.28
N SER A 47 -8.65 14.07 1.33
CA SER A 47 -9.65 14.84 0.58
C SER A 47 -9.15 15.26 -0.79
N ASP A 48 -10.07 15.46 -1.73
CA ASP A 48 -9.76 16.04 -3.04
C ASP A 48 -9.28 17.48 -2.92
N ALA A 49 -8.12 17.76 -3.48
CA ALA A 49 -7.60 19.11 -3.56
C ALA A 49 -8.42 20.00 -4.51
N ALA A 50 -9.08 19.38 -5.50
CA ALA A 50 -9.87 20.04 -6.53
C ALA A 50 -11.36 20.19 -6.18
N GLY A 51 -11.78 19.85 -4.95
CA GLY A 51 -13.20 19.84 -4.58
C GLY A 51 -13.94 18.67 -5.22
N SER A 52 -15.22 18.84 -5.58
CA SER A 52 -16.11 17.76 -6.05
C SER A 52 -16.06 17.48 -7.57
N VAL A 53 -15.07 18.01 -8.29
CA VAL A 53 -14.97 17.84 -9.75
C VAL A 53 -14.47 16.43 -10.08
N VAL A 54 -15.21 15.73 -10.94
CA VAL A 54 -14.81 14.41 -11.45
C VAL A 54 -14.07 14.58 -12.78
N PRO A 55 -12.80 14.15 -12.91
CA PRO A 55 -12.09 14.17 -14.19
C PRO A 55 -12.71 13.21 -15.20
N THR A 56 -12.96 13.67 -16.43
CA THR A 56 -13.62 12.88 -17.49
C THR A 56 -12.76 12.75 -18.74
N ALA A 57 -12.59 11.52 -19.24
CA ALA A 57 -11.95 11.23 -20.53
C ALA A 57 -13.00 10.89 -21.59
N GLN A 58 -13.00 11.65 -22.69
CA GLN A 58 -13.86 11.42 -23.86
C GLN A 58 -13.22 10.48 -24.91
N ARG A 59 -11.98 10.05 -24.69
CA ARG A 59 -11.24 9.13 -25.57
C ARG A 59 -10.22 8.32 -24.79
N ALA A 60 -9.89 7.14 -25.28
CA ALA A 60 -8.87 6.28 -24.67
C ALA A 60 -7.48 6.93 -24.73
N GLY A 61 -6.62 6.59 -23.77
CA GLY A 61 -5.23 7.06 -23.72
C GLY A 61 -5.03 8.47 -23.15
N VAL A 62 -6.10 9.15 -22.72
CA VAL A 62 -6.00 10.44 -22.03
C VAL A 62 -5.76 10.20 -20.54
N ALA A 63 -4.73 10.86 -20.01
CA ALA A 63 -4.42 10.88 -18.60
C ALA A 63 -5.36 11.84 -17.86
N LEU A 64 -6.09 11.32 -16.88
CA LEU A 64 -6.91 12.05 -15.94
C LEU A 64 -6.18 12.15 -14.61
N HIS A 65 -6.34 13.24 -13.88
CA HIS A 65 -5.55 13.52 -12.69
C HIS A 65 -6.46 13.82 -11.49
N ALA A 66 -6.19 13.17 -10.37
CA ALA A 66 -6.78 13.50 -9.07
C ALA A 66 -5.66 13.84 -8.09
N ARG A 67 -5.79 14.98 -7.40
CA ARG A 67 -4.86 15.42 -6.37
C ARG A 67 -5.52 15.24 -5.02
N ILE A 68 -4.91 14.44 -4.16
CA ILE A 68 -5.46 14.08 -2.85
C ILE A 68 -4.57 14.67 -1.76
N ARG A 69 -5.14 15.52 -0.91
CA ARG A 69 -4.50 16.01 0.31
C ARG A 69 -4.62 14.90 1.36
N VAL A 70 -3.51 14.51 1.94
CA VAL A 70 -3.43 13.47 2.98
C VAL A 70 -2.90 14.15 4.24
N HIS A 71 -3.74 14.19 5.27
CA HIS A 71 -3.45 14.85 6.53
C HIS A 71 -3.24 13.80 7.63
N ASN A 72 -2.12 13.93 8.35
CA ASN A 72 -1.85 13.16 9.55
C ASN A 72 -2.46 13.88 10.75
N THR A 73 -3.39 13.22 11.44
CA THR A 73 -4.05 13.77 12.63
C THR A 73 -3.27 13.49 13.90
N GLU A 74 -2.18 12.72 13.85
CA GLU A 74 -1.37 12.36 15.02
C GLU A 74 -0.35 13.45 15.39
N ASN A 75 0.07 13.46 16.65
CA ASN A 75 1.14 14.33 17.17
C ASN A 75 2.55 13.81 16.85
N VAL A 76 2.66 12.64 16.21
CA VAL A 76 3.91 12.04 15.77
C VAL A 76 3.93 11.93 14.25
N LYS A 77 5.13 11.93 13.66
CA LYS A 77 5.29 11.70 12.22
C LYS A 77 4.96 10.25 11.87
N LEU A 78 4.28 10.04 10.75
CA LEU A 78 4.02 8.71 10.19
C LEU A 78 5.12 8.38 9.18
N ASN A 79 6.09 7.56 9.58
CA ASN A 79 7.20 7.14 8.71
C ASN A 79 6.80 5.96 7.83
N LYS A 80 7.27 5.93 6.58
CA LYS A 80 6.98 4.85 5.62
C LYS A 80 5.47 4.63 5.47
N ALA A 81 4.73 5.74 5.38
CA ALA A 81 3.32 5.72 5.06
C ALA A 81 3.14 5.19 3.63
N THR A 82 2.09 4.40 3.44
CA THR A 82 1.71 3.81 2.16
C THR A 82 0.21 3.96 1.93
N VAL A 83 -0.19 3.91 0.67
CA VAL A 83 -1.59 3.89 0.25
C VAL A 83 -1.85 2.73 -0.69
N VAL A 84 -2.96 2.03 -0.52
CA VAL A 84 -3.50 1.10 -1.52
C VAL A 84 -4.54 1.85 -2.32
N PHE A 85 -4.34 1.96 -3.63
CA PHE A 85 -5.29 2.55 -4.57
C PHE A 85 -6.18 1.46 -5.14
N ALA A 86 -7.49 1.67 -5.13
CA ALA A 86 -8.45 0.79 -5.76
C ALA A 86 -9.38 1.59 -6.67
N LEU A 87 -9.80 1.00 -7.79
CA LEU A 87 -10.67 1.65 -8.78
C LEU A 87 -11.65 0.64 -9.37
N GLY A 88 -12.93 1.02 -9.47
CA GLY A 88 -13.95 0.17 -10.10
C GLY A 88 -15.23 0.91 -10.43
N ASN A 89 -16.10 0.29 -11.22
CA ASN A 89 -17.38 0.86 -11.63
C ASN A 89 -18.56 0.10 -11.00
N LEU A 90 -19.65 0.81 -10.73
CA LEU A 90 -20.86 0.22 -10.12
C LEU A 90 -21.57 -0.80 -11.01
N MET A 91 -21.26 -0.84 -12.31
CA MET A 91 -21.75 -1.87 -13.22
C MET A 91 -21.05 -3.23 -13.00
N LYS A 92 -20.05 -3.29 -12.09
CA LYS A 92 -19.29 -4.49 -11.72
C LYS A 92 -18.57 -5.17 -12.90
N ASN A 93 -18.33 -4.42 -13.96
CA ASN A 93 -17.67 -4.93 -15.16
C ASN A 93 -16.16 -4.68 -15.07
N ARG A 94 -15.36 -5.72 -15.35
CA ARG A 94 -13.89 -5.65 -15.20
C ARG A 94 -13.22 -4.68 -16.16
N GLY A 95 -13.58 -4.76 -17.45
CA GLY A 95 -12.84 -4.08 -18.52
C GLY A 95 -11.34 -4.46 -18.58
N PRO A 96 -10.56 -3.86 -19.47
CA PRO A 96 -9.10 -3.86 -19.39
C PRO A 96 -8.60 -3.07 -18.16
N ALA A 97 -7.43 -3.43 -17.64
CA ALA A 97 -6.81 -2.69 -16.55
C ALA A 97 -6.45 -1.27 -17.01
N PRO A 98 -6.81 -0.23 -16.23
CA PRO A 98 -6.33 1.12 -16.51
C PRO A 98 -4.84 1.23 -16.19
N LEU A 99 -4.15 2.15 -16.87
CA LEU A 99 -2.81 2.54 -16.46
C LEU A 99 -2.93 3.56 -15.34
N VAL A 100 -2.41 3.22 -14.16
CA VAL A 100 -2.36 4.13 -13.02
C VAL A 100 -0.93 4.52 -12.73
N LYS A 101 -0.71 5.82 -12.54
CA LYS A 101 0.54 6.37 -12.02
C LYS A 101 0.27 7.18 -10.77
N TRP A 102 1.23 7.24 -9.87
CA TRP A 102 1.15 8.10 -8.69
C TRP A 102 2.43 8.89 -8.49
N ARG A 103 2.34 10.02 -7.80
CA ARG A 103 3.46 10.78 -7.28
C ARG A 103 3.09 11.46 -5.97
N VAL A 104 4.10 11.90 -5.22
CA VAL A 104 3.94 12.73 -4.02
C VAL A 104 4.48 14.12 -4.31
N GLY A 105 3.67 15.15 -4.03
CA GLY A 105 4.00 16.54 -4.31
C GLY A 105 4.38 16.75 -5.77
N THR A 106 5.55 17.34 -6.00
CA THR A 106 6.15 17.58 -7.32
C THR A 106 7.13 16.49 -7.75
N GLY A 107 7.18 15.36 -7.02
CA GLY A 107 8.09 14.25 -7.31
C GLY A 107 7.81 13.54 -8.63
N HIS A 108 8.62 12.50 -8.89
CA HIS A 108 8.51 11.70 -10.10
C HIS A 108 7.25 10.83 -10.13
N TRP A 109 6.77 10.56 -11.33
CA TRP A 109 5.67 9.62 -11.54
C TRP A 109 6.17 8.18 -11.45
N HIS A 110 5.48 7.38 -10.64
CA HIS A 110 5.66 5.94 -10.53
C HIS A 110 4.46 5.21 -11.12
N LYS A 111 4.64 4.04 -11.72
CA LYS A 111 3.55 3.22 -12.29
C LYS A 111 3.03 2.23 -11.25
N ALA A 112 1.73 2.24 -10.96
CA ALA A 112 1.11 1.27 -10.07
C ALA A 112 0.78 -0.01 -10.83
N ALA A 113 1.25 -1.15 -10.31
CA ALA A 113 0.78 -2.46 -10.75
C ALA A 113 -0.62 -2.70 -10.19
N LEU A 114 -1.58 -3.04 -11.06
CA LEU A 114 -2.96 -3.29 -10.67
C LEU A 114 -3.30 -4.78 -10.81
N HIS A 115 -4.06 -5.28 -9.85
CA HIS A 115 -4.57 -6.63 -9.79
C HIS A 115 -6.08 -6.60 -9.69
N TRP A 116 -6.74 -7.43 -10.47
CA TRP A 116 -8.20 -7.56 -10.38
C TRP A 116 -8.57 -8.33 -9.13
N LYS A 117 -9.45 -7.74 -8.31
CA LYS A 117 -9.97 -8.34 -7.09
C LYS A 117 -11.50 -8.46 -7.23
N PRO A 118 -12.02 -9.66 -7.57
CA PRO A 118 -13.46 -9.86 -7.80
C PRO A 118 -14.29 -9.75 -6.52
N GLU A 119 -13.67 -9.91 -5.37
CA GLU A 119 -14.33 -9.87 -4.06
C GLU A 119 -13.58 -8.89 -3.15
N THR A 120 -14.23 -7.76 -2.85
CA THR A 120 -13.78 -6.79 -1.86
C THR A 120 -14.81 -6.71 -0.73
N ASN A 121 -14.43 -6.14 0.43
CA ASN A 121 -15.28 -5.95 1.61
C ASN A 121 -16.40 -4.92 1.32
N GLY A 122 -17.34 -5.29 0.43
CA GLY A 122 -18.35 -4.42 -0.16
C GLY A 122 -18.98 -4.94 -1.46
N SER A 123 -18.58 -6.12 -1.97
CA SER A 123 -19.14 -6.77 -3.18
C SER A 123 -18.99 -5.98 -4.50
N LEU A 124 -18.11 -4.98 -4.53
CA LEU A 124 -17.72 -4.26 -5.74
C LEU A 124 -16.38 -4.84 -6.20
N PRO A 125 -16.29 -5.42 -7.41
CA PRO A 125 -15.02 -5.91 -7.89
C PRO A 125 -14.14 -4.74 -8.37
N LEU A 126 -12.88 -4.71 -7.94
CA LEU A 126 -11.99 -3.55 -8.10
C LEU A 126 -10.66 -3.93 -8.74
N TRP A 127 -10.04 -2.99 -9.44
CA TRP A 127 -8.62 -3.00 -9.73
C TRP A 127 -7.87 -2.41 -8.53
N ASN A 128 -7.07 -3.23 -7.84
CA ASN A 128 -6.31 -2.82 -6.67
C ASN A 128 -4.82 -2.74 -6.97
N SER A 129 -4.16 -1.71 -6.46
CA SER A 129 -2.72 -1.62 -6.47
C SER A 129 -2.08 -2.47 -5.37
N ALA A 130 -0.79 -2.74 -5.50
CA ALA A 130 0.04 -3.02 -4.34
C ALA A 130 0.14 -1.77 -3.43
N ALA A 131 0.72 -1.90 -2.24
CA ALA A 131 0.99 -0.74 -1.38
C ALA A 131 1.94 0.24 -2.09
N LEU A 132 1.48 1.49 -2.26
CA LEU A 132 2.21 2.57 -2.91
C LEU A 132 2.84 3.46 -1.85
N SER A 133 4.14 3.70 -1.93
CA SER A 133 4.82 4.57 -0.96
C SER A 133 4.35 6.01 -1.11
N VAL A 134 3.98 6.63 0.00
CA VAL A 134 3.75 8.08 0.11
C VAL A 134 4.80 8.78 0.99
N GLY A 135 5.77 8.02 1.50
CA GLY A 135 6.92 8.55 2.24
C GLY A 135 6.61 8.81 3.71
N THR A 136 7.03 9.97 4.21
CA THR A 136 6.80 10.38 5.60
C THR A 136 5.76 11.49 5.64
N ILE A 137 4.72 11.32 6.47
CA ILE A 137 3.75 12.39 6.72
C ILE A 137 4.13 13.06 8.05
N PRO A 138 4.45 14.37 8.07
CA PRO A 138 4.81 15.07 9.30
C PRO A 138 3.70 15.00 10.37
N ALA A 139 4.06 15.14 11.64
CA ALA A 139 3.10 15.28 12.73
C ALA A 139 2.16 16.47 12.46
N LYS A 140 0.84 16.28 12.59
CA LYS A 140 -0.19 17.29 12.25
C LYS A 140 -0.02 17.89 10.85
N GLY A 141 0.72 17.22 9.97
CA GLY A 141 1.12 17.72 8.67
C GLY A 141 0.23 17.22 7.56
N THR A 142 0.32 17.88 6.42
CA THR A 142 -0.37 17.49 5.20
C THR A 142 0.64 17.28 4.09
N LEU A 143 0.48 16.21 3.32
CA LEU A 143 1.13 16.05 2.02
C LEU A 143 0.07 15.99 0.93
N THR A 144 0.49 16.19 -0.32
CA THR A 144 -0.38 15.98 -1.48
C THR A 144 0.14 14.78 -2.27
N THR A 145 -0.74 13.83 -2.56
CA THR A 145 -0.49 12.77 -3.53
C THR A 145 -1.26 13.09 -4.80
N GLU A 146 -0.73 12.70 -5.96
CA GLU A 146 -1.44 12.83 -7.22
C GLU A 146 -1.50 11.48 -7.91
N PHE A 147 -2.70 11.09 -8.34
CA PHE A 147 -2.97 9.91 -9.13
C PHE A 147 -3.30 10.32 -10.56
N SER A 148 -2.68 9.63 -11.52
CA SER A 148 -2.99 9.73 -12.93
C SER A 148 -3.59 8.42 -13.41
N VAL A 149 -4.80 8.47 -13.96
CA VAL A 149 -5.52 7.31 -14.49
C VAL A 149 -5.67 7.47 -15.98
N THR A 150 -5.31 6.44 -16.74
CA THR A 150 -5.48 6.42 -18.21
C THR A 150 -6.23 5.16 -18.60
N PHE A 151 -7.40 5.35 -19.19
CA PHE A 151 -8.23 4.26 -19.69
C PHE A 151 -7.78 3.81 -21.09
N PRO A 152 -7.44 2.53 -21.29
CA PRO A 152 -7.13 2.00 -22.62
C PRO A 152 -8.41 1.85 -23.47
N LYS A 153 -8.24 1.50 -24.76
CA LYS A 153 -9.37 1.12 -25.63
C LYS A 153 -10.14 -0.07 -25.03
N ARG A 154 -11.43 -0.20 -25.32
CA ARG A 154 -12.32 -1.23 -24.74
C ARG A 154 -12.55 -1.11 -23.24
N SER A 155 -12.20 0.02 -22.63
CA SER A 155 -12.62 0.34 -21.27
C SER A 155 -14.14 0.47 -21.19
N ILE A 156 -14.72 0.16 -20.04
CA ILE A 156 -16.16 0.25 -19.83
C ILE A 156 -16.56 1.73 -19.78
N LYS A 157 -17.55 2.14 -20.57
CA LYS A 157 -18.15 3.48 -20.48
C LYS A 157 -18.88 3.61 -19.13
N ALA A 158 -18.23 4.26 -18.16
CA ALA A 158 -18.67 4.27 -16.78
C ALA A 158 -18.03 5.42 -15.98
N VAL A 159 -18.66 5.73 -14.84
CA VAL A 159 -17.99 6.36 -13.70
C VAL A 159 -17.23 5.28 -12.95
N TYR A 160 -15.96 5.53 -12.65
CA TYR A 160 -15.09 4.66 -11.87
C TYR A 160 -14.78 5.33 -10.54
N TYR A 161 -15.24 4.73 -9.44
CA TYR A 161 -15.00 5.20 -8.09
C TYR A 161 -13.63 4.74 -7.62
N ASP A 162 -12.86 5.66 -7.06
CA ASP A 162 -11.57 5.39 -6.46
C ASP A 162 -11.67 5.30 -4.93
N PHE A 163 -10.87 4.40 -4.38
CA PHE A 163 -10.77 4.20 -2.94
C PHE A 163 -9.29 4.15 -2.54
N LEU A 164 -8.98 4.77 -1.42
CA LEU A 164 -7.63 4.80 -0.86
C LEU A 164 -7.66 4.26 0.56
N ASP A 165 -6.87 3.22 0.83
CA ASP A 165 -6.61 2.74 2.20
C ASP A 165 -5.20 3.13 2.62
N PHE A 166 -5.06 3.83 3.75
CA PHE A 166 -3.78 4.35 4.25
C PHE A 166 -3.21 3.48 5.38
N TYR A 167 -1.90 3.26 5.32
CA TYR A 167 -1.13 2.48 6.30
C TYR A 167 0.21 3.15 6.59
N SER A 168 0.88 2.72 7.65
CA SER A 168 2.26 3.11 7.98
C SER A 168 2.93 1.99 8.74
N THR A 169 4.13 1.59 8.36
CA THR A 169 4.86 0.56 9.13
C THR A 169 5.23 1.04 10.54
N GLY A 170 5.28 2.36 10.75
CA GLY A 170 5.45 2.94 12.10
C GLY A 170 4.26 2.69 13.03
N CYS A 171 3.13 2.22 12.47
CA CYS A 171 1.87 1.94 13.13
C CYS A 171 1.49 0.45 13.10
N GLY A 172 2.45 -0.44 12.81
CA GLY A 172 2.17 -1.86 12.60
C GLY A 172 1.28 -2.11 11.38
N THR A 173 0.24 -2.92 11.55
CA THR A 173 -0.69 -3.33 10.48
C THR A 173 -2.03 -2.59 10.53
N THR A 174 -2.20 -1.64 11.43
CA THR A 174 -3.44 -0.89 11.59
C THR A 174 -3.71 -0.04 10.34
N ARG A 175 -4.92 -0.16 9.78
CA ARG A 175 -5.40 0.80 8.78
C ARG A 175 -5.61 2.15 9.44
N LEU A 176 -4.95 3.18 8.91
CA LEU A 176 -4.92 4.52 9.51
C LEU A 176 -6.08 5.41 9.06
N GLY A 177 -6.65 5.09 7.90
CA GLY A 177 -7.75 5.84 7.32
C GLY A 177 -8.16 5.23 6.01
N TRP A 178 -9.33 5.64 5.55
CA TRP A 178 -9.84 5.31 4.23
C TRP A 178 -10.41 6.58 3.60
N TYR A 179 -10.50 6.59 2.28
CA TYR A 179 -11.10 7.66 1.52
C TYR A 179 -11.80 7.08 0.30
N GLY A 180 -13.04 7.51 0.07
CA GLY A 180 -13.76 7.30 -1.18
C GLY A 180 -13.75 8.61 -1.95
N GLY A 181 -13.11 8.61 -3.11
CA GLY A 181 -12.95 9.81 -3.90
C GLY A 181 -14.09 10.09 -4.86
N ASN A 182 -13.96 11.22 -5.54
CA ASN A 182 -14.87 11.61 -6.61
C ASN A 182 -14.84 10.64 -7.81
N GLY A 183 -13.79 9.83 -7.91
CA GLY A 183 -13.59 8.92 -9.02
C GLY A 183 -13.05 9.56 -10.29
N PHE A 184 -13.20 8.83 -11.38
CA PHE A 184 -12.80 9.18 -12.74
C PHE A 184 -13.87 8.70 -13.71
N GLU A 185 -14.11 9.46 -14.77
CA GLU A 185 -15.07 9.05 -15.80
C GLU A 185 -14.37 8.67 -17.10
N TYR A 186 -14.79 7.54 -17.67
CA TYR A 186 -14.52 7.22 -19.06
C TYR A 186 -15.84 7.27 -19.83
N TRP A 187 -16.01 8.33 -20.61
CA TRP A 187 -17.26 8.61 -21.31
C TRP A 187 -17.02 8.97 -22.77
N PRO A 188 -16.63 8.01 -23.62
CA PRO A 188 -16.50 8.29 -25.04
C PRO A 188 -17.85 8.66 -25.68
N PRO A 189 -17.83 9.44 -26.77
CA PRO A 189 -19.06 9.95 -27.40
C PRO A 189 -19.97 8.81 -27.86
N ASN A 190 -19.38 7.74 -28.38
CA ASN A 190 -20.11 6.55 -28.83
C ASN A 190 -20.07 5.43 -27.77
N GLY A 191 -21.00 4.49 -27.86
CA GLY A 191 -21.07 3.30 -26.98
C GLY A 191 -22.11 3.42 -25.86
N THR A 192 -22.51 2.27 -25.33
CA THR A 192 -23.53 2.13 -24.28
C THR A 192 -22.88 2.14 -22.88
N PRO A 193 -23.45 2.87 -21.90
CA PRO A 193 -23.01 2.78 -20.51
C PRO A 193 -22.94 1.34 -20.02
N GLY A 194 -21.90 1.03 -19.24
CA GLY A 194 -21.65 -0.32 -18.73
C GLY A 194 -21.10 -1.30 -19.78
N LYS A 195 -20.92 -0.90 -21.05
CA LYS A 195 -20.30 -1.75 -22.08
C LYS A 195 -18.90 -1.25 -22.44
N PRO A 196 -18.00 -2.16 -22.89
CA PRO A 196 -16.76 -1.76 -23.54
C PRO A 196 -17.03 -0.79 -24.69
N ALA A 197 -16.29 0.32 -24.74
CA ALA A 197 -16.35 1.30 -25.83
C ALA A 197 -15.24 1.12 -26.87
#